data_AF-A0A817YEH0-F1
#
_entry.id   AF-A0A817YEH0-F1
#
_cell.length_a   1.000
_cell.length_b   1.000
_cell.length_c   1.000
_cell.angle_alpha   90.00
_cell.angle_beta   90.00
_cell.angle_gamma   90.00
#
_symmetry.space_group_name_H-M   'P 1'
#
loop_
_entity.id
_entity.type
_entity.pdbx_description
1 polymer ?
#
loop_
_entity_poly.entity_id
_entity_poly.type
_entity_poly.pdbx_seq_one_letter_code
_entity_poly.pdbx_strand_id
1 'polypeptide(L)'
;MARVLSYPRLISMENFRQPNFRLVAEIMTWLVKQYDPLSDVPSDIEGEQDRVIFIRAITQIIATKAHLKLNTKKLYQADGYAVKEILKVITPLYKALRDSENKELDEEDDIDTHYRYAMNEDITTLKNARQLCSTITQKGANLHELLGKELDAREARQEVMNRGMELSEVQDGIREAENAAKRELAKYQKLIDNVQTDEVALEEKIAKRLEEKDRHQRRLDMLKSVRPSFMNDFEKFEAELNELYANYVLKFRILSYLEKELEGHFRSQREKVQEVSRQYMQSINSQLTEQDQQRFNRQLQDQNDEIGVHSDEDEDDDESDEDDDEDESEDDEAMDRAPPPRQPTRRNKPENGTGGKKHRGMTDELSDDDEQMQMGRRGPDMNDELDAEMDPRRIGAGNVGRRPPSASGQRRQRQQPQQRETYDDDEDF
;
A
#
# COMPACT_ATOMS: atom_id res chain seq x y z
N MET A 1 24.13 17.02 -8.32
CA MET A 1 24.37 17.07 -9.79
C MET A 1 24.14 18.45 -10.37
N ALA A 2 22.92 19.02 -10.38
CA ALA A 2 22.67 20.35 -10.96
C ALA A 2 23.55 21.48 -10.35
N ARG A 3 23.73 21.48 -9.02
CA ARG A 3 24.61 22.44 -8.31
C ARG A 3 26.08 22.36 -8.73
N VAL A 4 26.58 21.16 -9.03
CA VAL A 4 27.97 20.93 -9.44
C VAL A 4 28.19 21.45 -10.86
N LEU A 5 27.16 21.36 -11.71
CA LEU A 5 27.14 22.00 -13.03
C LEU A 5 26.90 23.53 -12.97
N SER A 6 27.00 24.17 -11.79
CA SER A 6 26.78 25.60 -11.59
C SER A 6 25.36 26.11 -11.89
N TYR A 7 24.34 25.27 -11.71
CA TYR A 7 22.95 25.75 -11.75
C TYR A 7 22.69 26.70 -10.55
N PRO A 8 22.19 27.94 -10.78
CA PRO A 8 22.18 29.00 -9.78
C PRO A 8 21.17 28.81 -8.64
N ARG A 9 20.14 27.98 -8.82
CA ARG A 9 19.06 27.78 -7.85
C ARG A 9 19.17 26.40 -7.17
N LEU A 10 18.94 26.34 -5.86
CA LEU A 10 18.86 25.06 -5.15
C LEU A 10 17.55 24.35 -5.52
N ILE A 11 17.66 23.11 -5.97
CA ILE A 11 16.53 22.25 -6.33
C ILE A 11 16.53 21.04 -5.39
N SER A 12 15.40 20.77 -4.76
CA SER A 12 15.12 19.57 -3.97
C SER A 12 14.05 18.72 -4.66
N MET A 13 14.02 17.43 -4.33
CA MET A 13 12.94 16.52 -4.73
C MET A 13 11.56 17.00 -4.26
N GLU A 14 11.51 17.79 -3.18
CA GLU A 14 10.26 18.35 -2.64
C GLU A 14 9.61 19.37 -3.58
N ASN A 15 10.38 20.04 -4.45
CA ASN A 15 9.86 21.00 -5.42
C ASN A 15 9.00 20.38 -6.53
N PHE A 16 9.02 19.05 -6.66
CA PHE A 16 8.27 18.27 -7.67
C PHE A 16 7.23 17.33 -7.06
N ARG A 17 6.90 17.49 -5.76
CA ARG A 17 5.75 16.79 -5.14
C ARG A 17 4.42 17.20 -5.77
N GLN A 18 4.34 18.42 -6.29
CA GLN A 18 3.25 18.92 -7.10
C GLN A 18 3.79 19.36 -8.48
N PRO A 19 2.98 19.31 -9.55
CA PRO A 19 3.37 19.76 -10.88
C PRO A 19 3.89 21.20 -10.88
N ASN A 20 5.16 21.39 -11.22
CA ASN A 20 5.83 22.69 -11.25
C ASN A 20 6.50 22.95 -12.61
N PHE A 21 5.67 23.29 -13.59
CA PHE A 21 6.13 23.47 -14.98
C PHE A 21 7.10 24.65 -15.12
N ARG A 22 6.90 25.74 -14.37
CA ARG A 22 7.80 26.91 -14.38
C ARG A 22 9.23 26.51 -14.01
N LEU A 23 9.38 25.64 -13.01
CA LEU A 23 10.69 25.13 -12.61
C LEU A 23 11.29 24.19 -13.65
N VAL A 24 10.49 23.31 -14.27
CA VAL A 24 10.96 22.48 -15.41
C VAL A 24 11.45 23.36 -16.56
N ALA A 25 10.71 24.41 -16.90
CA ALA A 25 11.06 25.31 -17.99
C ALA A 25 12.36 26.07 -17.70
N GLU A 26 12.52 26.58 -16.48
CA GLU A 26 13.75 27.24 -16.03
C GLU A 26 14.97 26.31 -16.14
N ILE A 27 14.86 25.08 -15.61
CA ILE A 27 15.94 24.09 -15.60
C ILE A 27 16.28 23.65 -17.03
N MET A 28 15.29 23.32 -17.84
CA MET A 28 15.50 22.83 -19.20
C MET A 28 16.08 23.91 -20.11
N THR A 29 15.64 25.17 -19.97
CA THR A 29 16.22 26.29 -20.71
C THR A 29 17.69 26.46 -20.36
N TRP A 30 18.03 26.36 -19.08
CA TRP A 30 19.41 26.43 -18.64
C TRP A 30 20.23 25.24 -19.17
N LEU A 31 19.70 24.02 -19.13
CA LEU A 31 20.40 22.82 -19.63
C LEU A 31 20.63 22.87 -21.13
N VAL A 32 19.65 23.33 -21.91
CA VAL A 32 19.79 23.48 -23.36
C VAL A 32 20.95 24.42 -23.69
N LYS A 33 21.10 25.52 -22.95
CA LYS A 33 22.22 26.46 -23.13
C LYS A 33 23.60 25.86 -22.81
N GLN A 34 23.67 24.80 -22.01
CA GLN A 34 24.92 24.08 -21.76
C GLN A 34 25.35 23.22 -22.95
N TYR A 35 24.39 22.72 -23.74
CA TYR A 35 24.66 21.94 -24.95
C TYR A 35 24.77 22.81 -26.22
N ASP A 36 24.03 23.91 -26.28
CA ASP A 36 24.06 24.86 -27.40
C ASP A 36 23.86 26.30 -26.89
N PRO A 37 24.94 27.07 -26.73
CA PRO A 37 24.87 28.45 -26.23
C PRO A 37 24.09 29.42 -27.14
N LEU A 38 23.93 29.09 -28.43
CA LEU A 38 23.23 29.91 -29.42
C LEU A 38 21.76 29.50 -29.59
N SER A 39 21.30 28.50 -28.84
CA SER A 39 19.93 28.03 -28.93
C SER A 39 18.94 29.08 -28.42
N ASP A 40 17.99 29.45 -29.28
CA ASP A 40 16.83 30.25 -28.91
C ASP A 40 15.69 29.33 -28.46
N VAL A 41 15.20 29.54 -27.24
CA VAL A 41 14.13 28.74 -26.64
C VAL A 41 12.94 29.65 -26.39
N PRO A 42 11.71 29.27 -26.82
CA PRO A 42 10.51 30.05 -26.56
C PRO A 42 10.38 30.41 -25.07
N SER A 43 10.19 31.69 -24.76
CA SER A 43 10.16 32.17 -23.37
C SER A 43 8.75 32.25 -22.78
N ASP A 44 7.71 32.17 -23.62
CA ASP A 44 6.32 32.16 -23.14
C ASP A 44 5.90 30.75 -22.71
N ILE A 45 5.40 30.64 -21.48
CA ILE A 45 4.99 29.40 -20.82
C ILE A 45 3.68 29.55 -20.04
N GLU A 46 2.99 30.68 -20.18
CA GLU A 46 1.78 30.96 -19.39
C GLU A 46 0.59 30.16 -19.93
N GLY A 47 0.43 30.05 -21.25
CA GLY A 47 -0.61 29.26 -21.91
C GLY A 47 -0.27 27.77 -22.08
N GLU A 48 -1.28 26.90 -22.10
CA GLU A 48 -1.09 25.45 -22.32
C GLU A 48 -0.44 25.16 -23.69
N GLN A 49 -0.84 25.90 -24.71
CA GLN A 49 -0.27 25.77 -26.06
C GLN A 49 1.20 26.17 -26.09
N ASP A 50 1.56 27.24 -25.37
CA ASP A 50 2.93 27.74 -25.31
C ASP A 50 3.85 26.76 -24.57
N ARG A 51 3.34 26.11 -23.51
CA ARG A 51 4.04 25.02 -22.82
C ARG A 51 4.31 23.82 -23.73
N VAL A 52 3.37 23.45 -24.60
CA VAL A 52 3.57 22.36 -25.57
C VAL A 52 4.62 22.75 -26.62
N ILE A 53 4.59 23.98 -27.11
CA ILE A 53 5.58 24.53 -28.04
C ILE A 53 6.97 24.51 -27.39
N PHE A 54 7.08 24.97 -26.15
CA PHE A 54 8.30 24.94 -25.35
C PHE A 54 8.88 23.52 -25.23
N ILE A 55 8.07 22.54 -24.77
CA ILE A 55 8.52 21.15 -24.60
C ILE A 55 8.99 20.53 -25.92
N ARG A 56 8.28 20.82 -27.02
CA ARG A 56 8.66 20.34 -28.35
C ARG A 56 10.01 20.94 -28.78
N ALA A 57 10.20 22.24 -28.59
CA ALA A 57 11.43 22.93 -28.95
C ALA A 57 12.64 22.37 -28.18
N ILE A 58 12.57 22.32 -26.84
CA ILE A 58 13.70 21.82 -26.03
C ILE A 58 14.02 20.36 -26.34
N THR A 59 13.00 19.53 -26.59
CA THR A 59 13.20 18.09 -26.83
C THR A 59 13.85 17.89 -28.19
N GLN A 60 13.47 18.69 -29.19
CA GLN A 60 14.10 18.67 -30.50
C GLN A 60 15.57 19.10 -30.43
N ILE A 61 15.87 20.15 -29.66
CA ILE A 61 17.25 20.63 -29.49
C ILE A 61 18.11 19.58 -28.78
N ILE A 62 17.63 19.00 -27.67
CA ILE A 62 18.36 17.95 -26.95
C ILE A 62 18.53 16.68 -27.80
N ALA A 63 17.53 16.29 -28.59
CA ALA A 63 17.64 15.13 -29.47
C ALA A 63 18.65 15.34 -30.60
N THR A 64 18.80 16.57 -31.11
CA THR A 64 19.72 16.88 -32.21
C THR A 64 21.14 17.16 -31.73
N LYS A 65 21.30 17.82 -30.58
CA LYS A 65 22.61 18.27 -30.06
C LYS A 65 23.25 17.29 -29.08
N ALA A 66 22.44 16.66 -28.23
CA ALA A 66 22.91 15.70 -27.24
C ALA A 66 22.63 14.24 -27.63
N HIS A 67 21.91 14.00 -28.73
CA HIS A 67 21.44 12.66 -29.15
C HIS A 67 20.64 11.91 -28.07
N LEU A 68 19.96 12.66 -27.19
CA LEU A 68 19.15 12.09 -26.12
C LEU A 68 17.66 12.18 -26.47
N LYS A 69 16.97 11.04 -26.41
CA LYS A 69 15.52 10.98 -26.60
C LYS A 69 14.80 11.14 -25.26
N LEU A 70 14.14 12.28 -25.08
CA LEU A 70 13.35 12.58 -23.88
C LEU A 70 11.87 12.24 -24.06
N ASN A 71 11.18 11.90 -22.98
CA ASN A 71 9.73 11.71 -22.98
C ASN A 71 9.02 13.05 -22.74
N THR A 72 8.41 13.59 -23.79
CA THR A 72 7.69 14.88 -23.76
C THR A 72 6.51 14.90 -22.80
N LYS A 73 5.78 13.79 -22.66
CA LYS A 73 4.64 13.67 -21.73
C LYS A 73 5.09 13.78 -20.28
N LYS A 74 6.18 13.09 -19.93
CA LYS A 74 6.74 13.13 -18.57
C LYS A 74 7.35 14.49 -18.22
N LEU A 75 7.99 15.16 -19.17
CA LEU A 75 8.46 16.52 -18.96
C LEU A 75 7.30 17.51 -18.75
N TYR A 76 6.21 17.37 -19.52
CA TYR A 76 5.03 18.22 -19.40
C TYR A 76 4.26 18.01 -18.09
N GLN A 77 4.23 16.78 -17.55
CA GLN A 77 3.64 16.47 -16.24
C GLN A 77 4.28 17.27 -15.09
N ALA A 78 5.54 17.68 -15.26
CA ALA A 78 6.26 18.57 -14.35
C ALA A 78 6.29 18.13 -12.87
N ASP A 79 6.17 16.84 -12.62
CA ASP A 79 6.21 16.20 -11.31
C ASP A 79 7.50 15.35 -11.15
N GLY A 80 7.53 14.42 -10.20
CA GLY A 80 8.66 13.52 -9.99
C GLY A 80 9.08 12.70 -11.23
N TYR A 81 8.20 12.50 -12.22
CA TYR A 81 8.56 11.84 -13.49
C TYR A 81 9.33 12.77 -14.42
N ALA A 82 9.07 14.07 -14.39
CA ALA A 82 9.84 15.06 -15.13
C ALA A 82 11.30 15.09 -14.66
N VAL A 83 11.53 14.94 -13.34
CA VAL A 83 12.88 14.88 -12.74
C VAL A 83 13.70 13.74 -13.35
N LYS A 84 13.10 12.57 -13.59
CA LYS A 84 13.78 11.44 -14.22
C LYS A 84 14.25 11.76 -15.64
N GLU A 85 13.47 12.54 -16.40
CA GLU A 85 13.86 12.95 -17.75
C GLU A 85 14.91 14.07 -17.73
N ILE A 86 14.80 15.03 -16.80
CA ILE A 86 15.80 16.08 -16.57
C ILE A 86 17.16 15.46 -16.19
N LEU A 87 17.16 14.42 -15.34
CA LEU A 87 18.38 13.71 -14.94
C LEU A 87 19.10 13.03 -16.11
N LYS A 88 18.39 12.58 -17.15
CA LYS A 88 19.03 12.03 -18.36
C LYS A 88 19.90 13.06 -19.08
N VAL A 89 19.51 14.33 -19.02
CA VAL A 89 20.25 15.45 -19.64
C VAL A 89 21.41 15.90 -18.76
N ILE A 90 21.20 15.93 -17.44
CA ILE A 90 22.19 16.33 -16.44
C ILE A 90 23.30 15.29 -16.29
N THR A 91 22.98 13.99 -16.33
CA THR A 91 23.93 12.92 -15.99
C THR A 91 25.15 12.89 -16.92
N PRO A 92 25.02 13.00 -18.26
CA PRO A 92 26.18 13.05 -19.15
C PRO A 92 27.05 14.28 -18.92
N LEU A 93 26.45 15.47 -18.69
CA LEU A 93 27.19 16.68 -18.35
C LEU A 93 27.92 16.53 -17.01
N TYR A 94 27.24 15.98 -16.01
CA TYR A 94 27.80 15.76 -14.68
C TYR A 94 28.95 14.76 -14.70
N LYS A 95 28.81 13.67 -15.47
CA LYS A 95 29.87 12.69 -15.68
C LYS A 95 31.04 13.30 -16.44
N ALA A 96 30.81 14.01 -17.54
CA ALA A 96 31.89 14.68 -18.27
C ALA A 96 32.65 15.70 -17.41
N LEU A 97 31.94 16.46 -16.57
CA LEU A 97 32.56 17.38 -15.62
C LEU A 97 33.31 16.62 -14.52
N ARG A 98 32.74 15.56 -13.96
CA ARG A 98 33.40 14.72 -12.95
C ARG A 98 34.58 13.93 -13.49
N ASP A 99 34.55 13.45 -14.73
CA ASP A 99 35.68 12.77 -15.37
C ASP A 99 36.80 13.77 -15.69
N SER A 100 36.48 15.06 -15.84
CA SER A 100 37.47 16.13 -15.93
C SER A 100 38.05 16.54 -14.57
N GLU A 101 37.25 16.49 -13.49
CA GLU A 101 37.67 16.82 -12.12
C GLU A 101 38.35 15.63 -11.38
N ASN A 102 37.89 14.40 -11.59
CA ASN A 102 38.37 13.16 -10.97
C ASN A 102 39.57 12.53 -11.72
N LYS A 103 40.10 13.21 -12.74
CA LYS A 103 41.41 12.84 -13.32
C LYS A 103 42.57 13.07 -12.35
N GLU A 104 42.33 13.71 -11.21
CA GLU A 104 43.35 13.95 -10.19
C GLU A 104 43.15 13.22 -8.86
N LEU A 105 41.97 12.69 -8.52
CA LEU A 105 41.76 12.06 -7.20
C LEU A 105 40.66 10.96 -7.24
N ASP A 106 41.02 9.79 -6.72
CA ASP A 106 40.17 8.72 -6.15
C ASP A 106 39.70 7.57 -7.08
N GLU A 107 40.54 6.52 -7.13
CA GLU A 107 40.29 5.22 -7.78
C GLU A 107 39.59 4.15 -6.90
N GLU A 108 39.28 4.38 -5.62
CA GLU A 108 38.98 3.22 -4.73
C GLU A 108 37.51 3.01 -4.31
N ASP A 109 36.60 3.99 -4.39
CA ASP A 109 35.24 3.83 -3.79
C ASP A 109 34.06 3.65 -4.79
N ASP A 110 34.27 3.79 -6.10
CA ASP A 110 33.19 3.69 -7.11
C ASP A 110 33.24 2.41 -7.99
N ILE A 111 34.15 1.49 -7.64
CA ILE A 111 34.35 0.22 -8.35
C ILE A 111 33.10 -0.67 -8.27
N ASP A 112 32.45 -0.81 -7.11
CA ASP A 112 31.31 -1.75 -6.97
C ASP A 112 30.09 -1.34 -7.81
N THR A 113 29.74 -0.05 -7.85
CA THR A 113 28.60 0.43 -8.64
C THR A 113 28.89 0.38 -10.13
N HIS A 114 30.12 0.71 -10.55
CA HIS A 114 30.57 0.61 -11.94
C HIS A 114 30.61 -0.85 -12.40
N TYR A 115 31.12 -1.77 -11.59
CA TYR A 115 31.11 -3.20 -11.88
C TYR A 115 29.69 -3.76 -11.92
N ARG A 116 28.75 -3.32 -11.07
CA ARG A 116 27.36 -3.79 -11.13
C ARG A 116 26.60 -3.29 -12.36
N TYR A 117 26.86 -2.07 -12.83
CA TYR A 117 26.28 -1.58 -14.08
C TYR A 117 26.95 -2.20 -15.31
N ALA A 118 28.28 -2.31 -15.34
CA ALA A 118 29.02 -3.00 -16.39
C ALA A 118 28.64 -4.48 -16.47
N MET A 119 28.51 -5.17 -15.33
CA MET A 119 28.09 -6.56 -15.27
C MET A 119 26.63 -6.73 -15.70
N ASN A 120 25.74 -5.78 -15.40
CA ASN A 120 24.37 -5.82 -15.93
C ASN A 120 24.30 -5.54 -17.44
N GLU A 121 25.11 -4.62 -17.95
CA GLU A 121 25.25 -4.37 -19.38
C GLU A 121 25.83 -5.62 -20.08
N ASP A 122 26.87 -6.22 -19.53
CA ASP A 122 27.48 -7.47 -19.99
C ASP A 122 26.51 -8.65 -19.91
N ILE A 123 25.67 -8.74 -18.88
CA ILE A 123 24.62 -9.77 -18.80
C ILE A 123 23.55 -9.54 -19.88
N THR A 124 23.17 -8.29 -20.16
CA THR A 124 22.21 -8.01 -21.25
C THR A 124 22.82 -8.26 -22.62
N THR A 125 24.08 -7.89 -22.86
CA THR A 125 24.79 -8.17 -24.11
C THR A 125 25.01 -9.67 -24.28
N LEU A 126 25.29 -10.41 -23.20
CA LEU A 126 25.41 -11.87 -23.22
C LEU A 126 24.07 -12.55 -23.51
N LYS A 127 22.97 -12.07 -22.93
CA LYS A 127 21.61 -12.55 -23.26
C LYS A 127 21.28 -12.31 -24.73
N ASN A 128 21.56 -11.11 -25.23
CA ASN A 128 21.37 -10.77 -26.64
C ASN A 128 22.26 -11.63 -27.54
N ALA A 129 23.53 -11.84 -27.19
CA ALA A 129 24.45 -12.71 -27.92
C ALA A 129 23.96 -14.16 -27.95
N ARG A 130 23.40 -14.68 -26.85
CA ARG A 130 22.80 -16.02 -26.79
C ARG A 130 21.56 -16.14 -27.68
N GLN A 131 20.68 -15.13 -27.67
CA GLN A 131 19.53 -15.07 -28.58
C GLN A 131 19.97 -14.99 -30.05
N LEU A 132 20.99 -14.19 -30.35
CA LEU A 132 21.60 -14.11 -31.69
C LEU A 132 22.20 -15.45 -32.12
N CYS A 133 22.94 -16.15 -31.25
CA CYS A 133 23.47 -17.48 -31.54
C CYS A 133 22.35 -18.50 -31.81
N SER A 134 21.26 -18.46 -31.04
CA SER A 134 20.08 -19.29 -31.30
C SER A 134 19.47 -18.97 -32.66
N THR A 135 19.30 -17.68 -32.97
CA THR A 135 18.76 -17.21 -34.25
C THR A 135 19.68 -17.60 -35.41
N ILE A 136 20.99 -17.46 -35.29
CA ILE A 136 21.98 -17.86 -36.31
C ILE A 136 21.88 -19.36 -36.55
N THR A 137 21.76 -20.16 -35.50
CA THR A 137 21.61 -21.62 -35.61
C THR A 137 20.30 -21.98 -36.31
N GLN A 138 19.19 -21.34 -35.94
CA GLN A 138 17.89 -21.53 -36.57
C GLN A 138 17.89 -21.10 -38.05
N LYS A 139 18.48 -19.94 -38.35
CA LYS A 139 18.62 -19.43 -39.72
C LYS A 139 19.55 -20.33 -40.54
N GLY A 140 20.62 -20.86 -39.95
CA GLY A 140 21.53 -21.82 -40.58
C GLY A 140 20.83 -23.14 -40.90
N ALA A 141 20.02 -23.67 -39.97
CA ALA A 141 19.20 -24.86 -40.19
C ALA A 141 18.16 -24.63 -41.30
N ASN A 142 17.45 -23.50 -41.25
CA ASN A 142 16.49 -23.13 -42.29
C ASN A 142 17.17 -22.96 -43.65
N LEU A 143 18.34 -22.33 -43.70
CA LEU A 143 19.11 -22.16 -44.92
C LEU A 143 19.57 -23.50 -45.49
N HIS A 144 20.09 -24.40 -44.65
CA HIS A 144 20.48 -25.76 -45.07
C HIS A 144 19.28 -26.53 -45.64
N GLU A 145 18.12 -26.47 -45.00
CA GLU A 145 16.90 -27.10 -45.51
C GLU A 145 16.44 -26.49 -46.84
N LEU A 146 16.45 -25.16 -46.94
CA LEU A 146 16.08 -24.45 -48.17
C LEU A 146 17.04 -24.74 -49.33
N LEU A 147 18.35 -24.77 -49.07
CA LEU A 147 19.37 -25.13 -50.05
C LEU A 147 19.25 -26.61 -50.46
N GLY A 148 18.90 -27.50 -49.54
CA GLY A 148 18.62 -28.90 -49.86
C GLY A 148 17.44 -29.07 -50.84
N LYS A 149 16.41 -28.20 -50.71
CA LYS A 149 15.24 -28.16 -51.60
C LYS A 149 15.47 -27.35 -52.88
N GLU A 150 16.60 -26.68 -53.03
CA GLU A 150 16.82 -25.74 -54.14
C GLU A 150 16.91 -26.46 -55.49
N LEU A 151 17.43 -27.69 -55.55
CA LEU A 151 17.46 -28.45 -56.80
C LEU A 151 16.03 -28.77 -57.27
N ASP A 152 15.19 -29.30 -56.38
CA ASP A 152 13.78 -29.58 -56.67
C ASP A 152 13.01 -28.30 -57.01
N ALA A 153 13.24 -27.22 -56.26
CA ALA A 153 12.62 -25.92 -56.52
C ALA A 153 13.09 -25.30 -57.84
N ARG A 154 14.35 -25.51 -58.22
CA ARG A 154 14.91 -25.05 -59.49
C ARG A 154 14.34 -25.83 -60.66
N GLU A 155 14.20 -27.15 -60.54
CA GLU A 155 13.53 -27.98 -61.54
C GLU A 155 12.07 -27.57 -61.70
N ALA A 156 11.33 -27.44 -60.60
CA ALA A 156 9.94 -26.96 -60.63
C ALA A 156 9.82 -25.55 -61.23
N ARG A 157 10.74 -24.63 -60.91
CA ARG A 157 10.76 -23.28 -61.52
C ARG A 157 11.05 -23.35 -63.01
N GLN A 158 11.99 -24.18 -63.46
CA GLN A 158 12.27 -24.34 -64.89
C GLN A 158 11.09 -25.00 -65.62
N GLU A 159 10.42 -25.97 -65.01
CA GLU A 159 9.20 -26.59 -65.53
C GLU A 159 8.08 -25.56 -65.70
N VAL A 160 7.83 -24.74 -64.67
CA VAL A 160 6.83 -23.65 -64.72
C VAL A 160 7.25 -22.54 -65.68
N MET A 161 8.54 -22.19 -65.79
CA MET A 161 9.01 -21.19 -66.76
C MET A 161 8.94 -21.68 -68.21
N ASN A 162 9.15 -22.97 -68.43
CA ASN A 162 9.02 -23.59 -69.75
C ASN A 162 7.55 -23.81 -70.12
N ARG A 163 6.67 -23.89 -69.12
CA ARG A 163 5.22 -23.84 -69.30
C ARG A 163 4.81 -22.40 -69.65
N GLY A 164 4.24 -22.19 -70.83
CA GLY A 164 3.67 -20.89 -71.17
C GLY A 164 2.61 -20.47 -70.14
N MET A 165 2.51 -19.18 -69.83
CA MET A 165 1.45 -18.68 -68.95
C MET A 165 0.09 -18.95 -69.59
N GLU A 166 -0.64 -19.92 -69.03
CA GLU A 166 -2.02 -20.20 -69.40
C GLU A 166 -2.91 -19.09 -68.84
N LEU A 167 -3.47 -18.26 -69.73
CA LEU A 167 -4.32 -17.12 -69.36
C LEU A 167 -5.50 -17.54 -68.45
N SER A 168 -6.00 -18.77 -68.62
CA SER A 168 -7.07 -19.33 -67.80
C SER A 168 -6.64 -19.55 -66.35
N GLU A 169 -5.45 -20.11 -66.10
CA GLU A 169 -4.96 -20.35 -64.74
C GLU A 169 -4.71 -19.05 -63.99
N VAL A 170 -4.16 -18.04 -64.70
CA VAL A 170 -3.98 -16.69 -64.15
C VAL A 170 -5.33 -16.05 -63.81
N GLN A 171 -6.32 -16.17 -64.70
CA GLN A 171 -7.66 -15.65 -64.46
C GLN A 171 -8.35 -16.32 -63.26
N ASP A 172 -8.21 -17.64 -63.11
CA ASP A 172 -8.77 -18.38 -61.99
C ASP A 172 -8.06 -18.04 -60.67
N GLY A 173 -6.73 -17.88 -60.69
CA GLY A 173 -5.96 -17.41 -59.53
C GLY A 173 -6.34 -15.99 -59.10
N ILE A 174 -6.59 -15.08 -60.05
CA ILE A 174 -7.09 -13.72 -59.75
C ILE A 174 -8.50 -13.78 -59.15
N ARG A 175 -9.38 -14.62 -59.69
CA ARG A 175 -10.74 -14.81 -59.13
C ARG A 175 -10.71 -15.40 -57.73
N GLU A 176 -9.80 -16.34 -57.46
CA GLU A 176 -9.62 -16.90 -56.13
C GLU A 176 -9.10 -15.84 -55.15
N ALA A 177 -8.11 -15.05 -55.55
CA ALA A 177 -7.60 -13.94 -54.75
C ALA A 177 -8.68 -12.88 -54.48
N GLU A 178 -9.51 -12.55 -55.47
CA GLU A 178 -10.66 -11.65 -55.32
C GLU A 178 -11.66 -12.20 -54.31
N ASN A 179 -11.98 -13.50 -54.41
CA ASN A 179 -12.89 -14.16 -53.47
C ASN A 179 -12.32 -14.24 -52.06
N ALA A 180 -11.02 -14.49 -51.91
CA ALA A 180 -10.33 -14.46 -50.63
C ALA A 180 -10.40 -13.05 -50.00
N ALA A 181 -10.12 -12.01 -50.78
CA ALA A 181 -10.24 -10.62 -50.32
C ALA A 181 -11.68 -10.28 -49.91
N LYS A 182 -12.69 -10.73 -50.66
CA LYS A 182 -14.11 -10.56 -50.28
C LYS A 182 -14.46 -11.27 -48.97
N ARG A 183 -13.92 -12.47 -48.72
CA ARG A 183 -14.13 -13.19 -47.45
C ARG A 183 -13.48 -12.45 -46.28
N GLU A 184 -12.27 -11.94 -46.45
CA GLU A 184 -11.61 -11.12 -45.43
C GLU A 184 -12.39 -9.83 -45.17
N LEU A 185 -12.87 -9.13 -46.20
CA LEU A 185 -13.73 -7.96 -46.04
C LEU A 185 -15.01 -8.30 -45.25
N ALA A 186 -15.68 -9.41 -45.57
CA ALA A 186 -16.87 -9.85 -44.84
C ALA A 186 -16.56 -10.19 -43.37
N LYS A 187 -15.38 -10.75 -43.09
CA LYS A 187 -14.91 -11.03 -41.72
C LYS A 187 -14.66 -9.74 -40.95
N TYR A 188 -13.97 -8.77 -41.55
CA TYR A 188 -13.73 -7.47 -40.92
C TYR A 188 -15.02 -6.69 -40.71
N GLN A 189 -15.98 -6.77 -41.64
CA GLN A 189 -17.29 -6.15 -41.46
C GLN A 189 -18.01 -6.71 -40.22
N LYS A 190 -18.05 -8.04 -40.06
CA LYS A 190 -18.63 -8.66 -38.86
C LYS A 190 -17.91 -8.25 -37.57
N LEU A 191 -16.58 -8.09 -37.62
CA LEU A 191 -15.83 -7.65 -36.45
C LEU A 191 -16.16 -6.19 -36.10
N ILE A 192 -16.33 -5.32 -37.10
CA ILE A 192 -16.77 -3.94 -36.91
C ILE A 192 -18.16 -3.92 -36.29
N ASP A 193 -19.11 -4.69 -36.82
CA ASP A 193 -20.47 -4.75 -36.29
C ASP A 193 -20.48 -5.23 -34.83
N ASN A 194 -19.68 -6.25 -34.49
CA ASN A 194 -19.53 -6.71 -33.11
C ASN A 194 -18.96 -5.62 -32.18
N VAL A 195 -17.91 -4.90 -32.63
CA VAL A 195 -17.32 -3.80 -31.86
C VAL A 195 -18.34 -2.68 -31.65
N GLN A 196 -19.16 -2.36 -32.65
CA GLN A 196 -20.24 -1.38 -32.51
C GLN A 196 -21.27 -1.83 -31.49
N THR A 197 -21.66 -3.11 -31.47
CA THR A 197 -22.58 -3.61 -30.44
C THR A 197 -21.97 -3.56 -29.03
N ASP A 198 -20.68 -3.85 -28.90
CA ASP A 198 -19.97 -3.77 -27.63
C ASP A 198 -19.82 -2.32 -27.15
N GLU A 199 -19.55 -1.38 -28.06
CA GLU A 199 -19.47 0.05 -27.79
C GLU A 199 -20.78 0.58 -27.21
N VAL A 200 -21.91 0.33 -27.88
CA VAL A 200 -23.24 0.73 -27.39
C VAL A 200 -23.55 0.10 -26.02
N ALA A 201 -23.24 -1.18 -25.83
CA ALA A 201 -23.46 -1.86 -24.56
C ALA A 201 -22.60 -1.28 -23.42
N LEU A 202 -21.37 -0.83 -23.72
CA LEU A 202 -20.50 -0.17 -22.76
C LEU A 202 -20.97 1.26 -22.47
N GLU A 203 -21.43 2.01 -23.46
CA GLU A 203 -22.03 3.34 -23.26
C GLU A 203 -23.24 3.29 -22.34
N GLU A 204 -24.14 2.32 -22.52
CA GLU A 204 -25.28 2.12 -21.62
C GLU A 204 -24.83 1.80 -20.18
N LYS A 205 -23.80 0.97 -20.02
CA LYS A 205 -23.23 0.66 -18.68
C LYS A 205 -22.63 1.91 -18.05
N ILE A 206 -21.90 2.72 -18.82
CA ILE A 206 -21.32 3.98 -18.34
C ILE A 206 -22.42 4.95 -17.91
N ALA A 207 -23.48 5.11 -18.71
CA ALA A 207 -24.61 5.97 -18.39
C ALA A 207 -25.31 5.54 -17.07
N LYS A 208 -25.56 4.24 -16.88
CA LYS A 208 -26.14 3.71 -15.64
C LYS A 208 -25.23 3.96 -14.43
N ARG A 209 -23.92 3.76 -14.58
CA ARG A 209 -22.94 4.02 -13.51
C ARG A 209 -22.82 5.50 -13.15
N LEU A 210 -22.91 6.40 -14.13
CA LEU A 210 -22.94 7.84 -13.88
C LEU A 210 -24.19 8.24 -13.08
N GLU A 211 -25.35 7.71 -13.44
CA GLU A 211 -26.59 7.99 -12.71
C GLU A 211 -26.55 7.45 -11.27
N GLU A 212 -26.01 6.23 -11.07
CA GLU A 212 -25.76 5.67 -9.73
C GLU A 212 -24.81 6.54 -8.92
N LYS A 213 -23.69 6.97 -9.52
CA LYS A 213 -22.72 7.87 -8.88
C LYS A 213 -23.40 9.16 -8.43
N ASP A 214 -24.20 9.79 -9.28
CA ASP A 214 -24.90 11.03 -8.95
C ASP A 214 -25.94 10.82 -7.83
N ARG A 215 -26.65 9.68 -7.83
CA ARG A 215 -27.55 9.31 -6.73
C ARG A 215 -26.78 9.15 -5.40
N HIS A 216 -25.66 8.43 -5.41
CA HIS A 216 -24.82 8.26 -4.22
C HIS A 216 -24.20 9.57 -3.75
N GLN A 217 -23.76 10.43 -4.67
CA GLN A 217 -23.22 11.75 -4.35
C GLN A 217 -24.28 12.62 -3.68
N ARG A 218 -25.50 12.69 -4.22
CA ARG A 218 -26.63 13.40 -3.59
C ARG A 218 -26.96 12.84 -2.21
N ARG A 219 -26.94 11.51 -2.05
CA ARG A 219 -27.16 10.86 -0.74
C ARG A 219 -26.06 11.22 0.26
N LEU A 220 -24.81 11.24 -0.18
CA LEU A 220 -23.67 11.63 0.63
C LEU A 220 -23.78 13.10 1.06
N ASP A 221 -24.13 13.99 0.15
CA ASP A 221 -24.27 15.42 0.44
C ASP A 221 -25.43 15.68 1.41
N MET A 222 -26.56 14.97 1.23
CA MET A 222 -27.65 14.97 2.22
C MET A 222 -27.16 14.46 3.58
N LEU A 223 -26.46 13.33 3.64
CA LEU A 223 -25.97 12.76 4.90
C LEU A 223 -24.95 13.67 5.60
N LYS A 224 -24.10 14.37 4.84
CA LYS A 224 -23.16 15.38 5.38
C LYS A 224 -23.87 16.62 5.91
N SER A 225 -24.97 17.01 5.29
CA SER A 225 -25.77 18.16 5.74
C SER A 225 -26.58 17.86 7.00
N VAL A 226 -26.93 16.59 7.23
CA VAL A 226 -27.71 16.17 8.38
C VAL A 226 -26.78 16.02 9.59
N ARG A 227 -27.03 16.82 10.61
CA ARG A 227 -26.39 16.67 11.92
C ARG A 227 -26.82 15.34 12.55
N PRO A 228 -25.89 14.47 12.99
CA PRO A 228 -26.26 13.22 13.65
C PRO A 228 -27.07 13.47 14.93
N SER A 229 -28.11 12.67 15.16
CA SER A 229 -29.03 12.86 16.30
C SER A 229 -28.34 12.78 17.66
N PHE A 230 -27.33 11.90 17.78
CA PHE A 230 -26.54 11.72 19.00
C PHE A 230 -25.56 12.87 19.29
N MET A 231 -25.31 13.78 18.34
CA MET A 231 -24.40 14.91 18.59
C MET A 231 -24.93 15.86 19.67
N ASN A 232 -26.25 16.02 19.75
CA ASN A 232 -26.85 16.85 20.79
C ASN A 232 -26.65 16.23 22.19
N ASP A 233 -26.81 14.91 22.30
CA ASP A 233 -26.59 14.20 23.55
C ASP A 233 -25.10 14.22 23.93
N PHE A 234 -24.20 14.07 22.95
CA PHE A 234 -22.76 14.18 23.15
C PHE A 234 -22.37 15.55 23.73
N GLU A 235 -22.79 16.65 23.11
CA GLU A 235 -22.50 18.01 23.59
C GLU A 235 -23.08 18.27 24.98
N LYS A 236 -24.27 17.72 25.25
CA LYS A 236 -24.88 17.78 26.58
C LYS A 236 -24.02 17.06 27.63
N PHE A 237 -23.60 15.82 27.35
CA PHE A 237 -22.76 15.05 28.27
C PHE A 237 -21.37 15.65 28.44
N GLU A 238 -20.81 16.26 27.39
CA GLU A 238 -19.54 16.99 27.46
C GLU A 238 -19.64 18.22 28.38
N ALA A 239 -20.74 18.98 28.27
CA ALA A 239 -21.01 20.10 29.17
C ALA A 239 -21.18 19.64 30.62
N GLU A 240 -21.97 18.59 30.86
CA GLU A 240 -22.17 17.99 32.18
C GLU A 240 -20.85 17.46 32.77
N LEU A 241 -20.01 16.82 31.95
CA LEU A 241 -18.69 16.33 32.36
C LEU A 241 -17.76 17.46 32.78
N ASN A 242 -17.74 18.57 32.04
CA ASN A 242 -16.94 19.74 32.38
C ASN A 242 -17.38 20.37 33.71
N GLU A 243 -18.68 20.48 33.94
CA GLU A 243 -19.22 20.98 35.21
C GLU A 243 -18.88 20.04 36.38
N LEU A 244 -19.03 18.73 36.20
CA LEU A 244 -18.66 17.73 37.19
C LEU A 244 -17.16 17.75 37.50
N TYR A 245 -16.31 17.90 36.49
CA TYR A 245 -14.87 17.99 36.66
C TYR A 245 -14.48 19.24 37.45
N ALA A 246 -15.04 20.41 37.13
CA ALA A 246 -14.81 21.64 37.89
C ALA A 246 -15.22 21.48 39.36
N ASN A 247 -16.38 20.87 39.62
CA ASN A 247 -16.85 20.57 40.97
C ASN A 247 -15.94 19.57 41.70
N TYR A 248 -15.47 18.54 41.00
CA TYR A 248 -14.54 17.56 41.54
C TYR A 248 -13.22 18.22 41.97
N VAL A 249 -12.61 19.03 41.11
CA VAL A 249 -11.37 19.75 41.42
C VAL A 249 -11.54 20.67 42.63
N LEU A 250 -12.66 21.38 42.71
CA LEU A 250 -12.96 22.24 43.86
C LEU A 250 -13.06 21.41 45.16
N LYS A 251 -13.84 20.33 45.14
CA LYS A 251 -14.00 19.44 46.30
C LYS A 251 -12.69 18.79 46.71
N PHE A 252 -11.88 18.34 45.75
CA PHE A 252 -10.57 17.79 45.98
C PHE A 252 -9.66 18.82 46.66
N ARG A 253 -9.61 20.06 46.15
CA ARG A 253 -8.83 21.15 46.77
C ARG A 253 -9.26 21.45 48.20
N ILE A 254 -10.58 21.50 48.45
CA ILE A 254 -11.12 21.71 49.80
C ILE A 254 -10.73 20.56 50.72
N LEU A 255 -10.87 19.32 50.24
CA LEU A 255 -10.56 18.12 51.00
C LEU A 255 -9.06 18.06 51.35
N SER A 256 -8.15 18.29 50.40
CA SER A 256 -6.71 18.35 50.66
C SER A 256 -6.33 19.44 51.67
N TYR A 257 -7.03 20.59 51.63
CA TYR A 257 -6.82 21.64 52.62
C TYR A 257 -7.26 21.19 54.03
N LEU A 258 -8.45 20.59 54.15
CA LEU A 258 -8.97 20.09 55.43
C LEU A 258 -8.12 18.95 55.98
N GLU A 259 -7.64 18.04 55.14
CA GLU A 259 -6.72 16.96 55.52
C GLU A 259 -5.42 17.54 56.11
N LYS A 260 -4.85 18.56 55.47
CA LYS A 260 -3.66 19.26 55.99
C LYS A 260 -3.92 19.96 57.32
N GLU A 261 -5.06 20.62 57.48
CA GLU A 261 -5.42 21.29 58.74
C GLU A 261 -5.64 20.29 59.88
N LEU A 262 -6.28 19.16 59.58
CA LEU A 262 -6.48 18.06 60.52
C LEU A 262 -5.16 17.42 60.94
N GLU A 263 -4.26 17.17 59.99
CA GLU A 263 -2.91 16.67 60.27
C GLU A 263 -2.12 17.65 61.14
N GLY A 264 -2.20 18.96 60.85
CA GLY A 264 -1.62 20.01 61.69
C GLY A 264 -2.16 20.02 63.11
N HIS A 265 -3.47 19.81 63.29
CA HIS A 265 -4.09 19.73 64.60
C HIS A 265 -3.62 18.48 65.38
N PHE A 266 -3.53 17.32 64.73
CA PHE A 266 -2.98 16.11 65.36
C PHE A 266 -1.50 16.27 65.73
N ARG A 267 -0.68 16.92 64.87
CA ARG A 267 0.72 17.25 65.18
C ARG A 267 0.81 18.15 66.41
N SER A 268 0.04 19.24 66.46
CA SER A 268 0.02 20.15 67.61
C SER A 268 -0.46 19.47 68.90
N GLN A 269 -1.46 18.58 68.82
CA GLN A 269 -1.87 17.78 69.98
C GLN A 269 -0.75 16.85 70.45
N ARG A 270 -0.05 16.19 69.53
CA ARG A 270 1.08 15.32 69.83
C ARG A 270 2.23 16.09 70.48
N GLU A 271 2.56 17.26 69.96
CA GLU A 271 3.56 18.17 70.54
C GLU A 271 3.17 18.61 71.95
N LYS A 272 1.90 18.98 72.20
CA LYS A 272 1.44 19.35 73.55
C LYS A 272 1.55 18.20 74.54
N VAL A 273 1.19 16.99 74.12
CA VAL A 273 1.34 15.80 74.96
C VAL A 273 2.83 15.51 75.22
N GLN A 274 3.68 15.60 74.19
CA GLN A 274 5.13 15.45 74.33
C GLN A 274 5.74 16.52 75.24
N GLU A 275 5.31 17.78 75.15
CA GLU A 275 5.78 18.88 75.98
C GLU A 275 5.36 18.67 77.44
N VAL A 276 4.12 18.23 77.70
CA VAL A 276 3.68 17.86 79.05
C VAL A 276 4.48 16.66 79.59
N SER A 277 4.72 15.64 78.76
CA SER A 277 5.56 14.50 79.12
C SER A 277 7.01 14.93 79.40
N ARG A 278 7.56 15.86 78.61
CA ARG A 278 8.91 16.43 78.78
C ARG A 278 9.02 17.22 80.07
N GLN A 279 8.04 18.07 80.38
CA GLN A 279 7.98 18.82 81.64
C GLN A 279 7.85 17.89 82.86
N TYR A 280 7.04 16.83 82.74
CA TYR A 280 6.93 15.82 83.79
C TYR A 280 8.26 15.09 84.01
N MET A 281 8.93 14.66 82.94
CA MET A 281 10.23 14.00 83.01
C MET A 281 11.31 14.93 83.59
N GLN A 282 11.33 16.21 83.21
CA GLN A 282 12.20 17.23 83.80
C GLN A 282 11.93 17.44 85.30
N SER A 283 10.66 17.41 85.73
CA SER A 283 10.30 17.54 87.14
C SER A 283 10.75 16.34 87.98
N ILE A 284 10.66 15.12 87.44
CA ILE A 284 11.17 13.89 88.08
C ILE A 284 12.70 13.94 88.16
N ASN A 285 13.39 14.29 87.08
CA ASN A 285 14.85 14.39 87.07
C ASN A 285 15.34 15.45 88.06
N SER A 286 14.64 16.58 88.18
CA SER A 286 14.94 17.61 89.18
C SER A 286 14.72 17.11 90.61
N GLN A 287 13.63 16.38 90.87
CA GLN A 287 13.35 15.77 92.17
C GLN A 287 14.35 14.68 92.54
N LEU A 288 14.79 13.86 91.59
CA LEU A 288 15.84 12.86 91.80
C LEU A 288 17.17 13.55 92.14
N THR A 289 17.54 14.59 91.40
CA THR A 289 18.74 15.40 91.68
C THR A 289 18.68 16.05 93.07
N GLU A 290 17.51 16.56 93.49
CA GLU A 290 17.29 17.11 94.84
C GLU A 290 17.31 16.02 95.93
N GLN A 291 16.75 14.83 95.66
CA GLN A 291 16.79 13.70 96.61
C GLN A 291 18.21 13.15 96.78
N ASP A 292 19.01 13.10 95.71
CA ASP A 292 20.41 12.71 95.77
C ASP A 292 21.25 13.74 96.53
N GLN A 293 20.98 15.05 96.33
CA GLN A 293 21.58 16.11 97.15
C GLN A 293 21.15 16.04 98.63
N GLN A 294 19.91 15.65 98.92
CA GLN A 294 19.43 15.46 100.30
C GLN A 294 19.98 14.20 100.95
N ARG A 295 20.14 13.09 100.21
CA ARG A 295 20.85 11.89 100.70
C ARG A 295 22.32 12.20 100.97
N PHE A 296 22.98 12.93 100.08
CA PHE A 296 24.35 13.42 100.28
C PHE A 296 24.46 14.31 101.53
N ASN A 297 23.51 15.22 101.75
CA ASN A 297 23.47 16.06 102.95
C ASN A 297 23.10 15.30 104.24
N ARG A 298 22.24 14.27 104.17
CA ARG A 298 21.86 13.43 105.34
C ARG A 298 22.98 12.47 105.75
N GLN A 299 23.85 12.09 104.80
CA GLN A 299 25.02 11.25 105.06
C GLN A 299 26.18 12.01 105.71
N LEU A 300 26.11 13.34 105.83
CA LEU A 300 27.10 14.16 106.52
C LEU A 300 26.77 14.45 108.00
N GLN A 301 25.69 13.87 108.54
CA GLN A 301 25.19 14.14 109.90
C GLN A 301 24.81 12.88 110.71
N ASP A 302 25.58 11.79 110.65
CA ASP A 302 25.71 10.88 111.80
C ASP A 302 26.98 10.02 111.69
N GLN A 303 27.65 9.80 112.82
CA GLN A 303 28.96 9.15 112.92
C GLN A 303 28.86 7.61 113.03
N ASN A 304 29.94 6.96 112.58
CA ASN A 304 30.43 5.60 112.86
C ASN A 304 30.00 4.42 111.96
N ASP A 305 31.07 3.75 111.52
CA ASP A 305 31.29 2.33 111.22
C ASP A 305 30.68 1.68 109.96
N GLU A 306 31.60 1.47 108.99
CA GLU A 306 31.96 0.19 108.38
C GLU A 306 30.84 -0.84 108.15
N ILE A 307 30.50 -1.06 106.87
CA ILE A 307 30.29 -2.38 106.23
C ILE A 307 30.28 -2.15 104.72
N GLY A 308 31.22 -2.79 104.01
CA GLY A 308 31.17 -2.95 102.57
C GLY A 308 30.34 -4.17 102.20
N VAL A 309 29.30 -3.99 101.37
CA VAL A 309 28.64 -5.07 100.62
C VAL A 309 28.12 -4.51 99.29
N HIS A 310 28.43 -5.28 98.24
CA HIS A 310 27.97 -5.29 96.85
C HIS A 310 26.48 -5.04 96.58
N SER A 311 26.20 -4.44 95.42
CA SER A 311 25.12 -4.75 94.44
C SER A 311 25.15 -3.63 93.38
N ASP A 312 25.81 -3.88 92.27
CA ASP A 312 25.25 -4.26 90.95
C ASP A 312 25.21 -3.03 90.04
N GLU A 313 26.25 -2.98 89.20
CA GLU A 313 26.40 -2.09 88.06
C GLU A 313 25.53 -2.66 86.94
N ASP A 314 24.45 -1.97 86.58
CA ASP A 314 23.89 -2.07 85.23
C ASP A 314 23.88 -0.65 84.66
N GLU A 315 24.92 -0.42 83.88
CA GLU A 315 25.12 0.70 82.97
C GLU A 315 24.16 0.53 81.79
N ASP A 316 23.13 1.37 81.70
CA ASP A 316 22.46 1.62 80.42
C ASP A 316 22.67 3.09 80.08
N ASP A 317 23.78 3.31 79.36
CA ASP A 317 24.22 4.57 78.78
C ASP A 317 23.40 4.83 77.51
N ASP A 318 22.61 5.89 77.58
CA ASP A 318 21.78 6.44 76.53
C ASP A 318 22.64 7.45 75.76
N GLU A 319 23.35 7.00 74.72
CA GLU A 319 23.95 7.90 73.74
C GLU A 319 23.07 8.00 72.49
N SER A 320 22.74 9.26 72.23
CA SER A 320 21.96 9.77 71.13
C SER A 320 22.75 9.82 69.82
N ASP A 321 21.97 10.00 68.76
CA ASP A 321 22.21 10.92 67.64
C ASP A 321 22.57 10.35 66.26
N GLU A 322 21.73 10.82 65.32
CA GLU A 322 22.03 11.30 63.96
C GLU A 322 22.48 10.24 62.94
N ASP A 323 22.14 10.32 61.66
CA ASP A 323 21.12 10.93 60.81
C ASP A 323 21.45 10.36 59.41
N ASP A 324 20.55 10.57 58.45
CA ASP A 324 20.78 10.53 56.99
C ASP A 324 20.99 9.19 56.26
N ASP A 325 19.87 8.78 55.65
CA ASP A 325 19.61 8.81 54.19
C ASP A 325 20.31 7.85 53.19
N GLU A 326 19.48 7.56 52.17
CA GLU A 326 19.71 6.94 50.86
C GLU A 326 19.76 5.39 50.82
N ASP A 327 19.19 4.68 49.85
CA ASP A 327 18.10 4.86 48.88
C ASP A 327 17.91 3.46 48.26
N GLU A 328 16.77 3.23 47.64
CA GLU A 328 16.46 2.17 46.65
C GLU A 328 16.61 0.68 47.05
N SER A 329 15.46 0.01 47.12
CA SER A 329 14.96 -0.95 46.10
C SER A 329 14.21 -2.13 46.71
N GLU A 330 13.10 -2.47 46.05
CA GLU A 330 12.54 -3.83 45.79
C GLU A 330 12.57 -4.81 46.98
N ASP A 331 11.47 -5.34 47.48
CA ASP A 331 10.32 -5.94 46.84
C ASP A 331 9.45 -6.38 48.03
N ASP A 332 8.12 -6.28 47.97
CA ASP A 332 7.30 -7.38 48.46
C ASP A 332 5.79 -7.21 48.15
N GLU A 333 5.25 -8.31 47.64
CA GLU A 333 3.89 -8.78 47.89
C GLU A 333 2.74 -8.14 47.08
N ALA A 334 2.82 -8.46 45.78
CA ALA A 334 1.75 -9.07 44.98
C ALA A 334 0.28 -8.72 45.31
N MET A 335 -0.29 -7.92 44.41
CA MET A 335 -1.72 -7.88 44.13
C MET A 335 -2.27 -9.27 43.83
N ASP A 336 -3.22 -9.76 44.65
CA ASP A 336 -4.13 -10.82 44.21
C ASP A 336 -5.53 -10.28 43.92
N ARG A 337 -5.92 -10.52 42.68
CA ARG A 337 -6.97 -9.86 41.93
C ARG A 337 -8.25 -10.63 42.15
N ALA A 338 -9.30 -9.96 42.62
CA ALA A 338 -10.63 -10.56 42.74
C ALA A 338 -11.07 -11.24 41.41
N PRO A 339 -11.51 -12.52 41.43
CA PRO A 339 -11.96 -13.21 40.23
C PRO A 339 -13.39 -12.81 39.82
N PRO A 340 -13.74 -12.83 38.52
CA PRO A 340 -15.07 -12.47 38.03
C PRO A 340 -16.13 -13.57 38.31
N PRO A 341 -17.42 -13.23 38.37
CA PRO A 341 -18.47 -14.20 38.68
C PRO A 341 -18.72 -15.16 37.52
N ARG A 342 -18.81 -16.45 37.86
CA ARG A 342 -19.14 -17.56 36.96
C ARG A 342 -20.65 -17.64 36.71
N GLN A 343 -21.01 -17.87 35.45
CA GLN A 343 -22.36 -18.27 35.02
C GLN A 343 -22.77 -19.63 35.62
N PRO A 344 -24.08 -19.88 35.86
CA PRO A 344 -24.56 -21.20 36.24
C PRO A 344 -24.92 -22.04 35.00
N THR A 345 -24.35 -23.24 34.91
CA THR A 345 -24.80 -24.32 34.02
C THR A 345 -25.71 -25.29 34.78
N ARG A 346 -26.89 -25.63 34.23
CA ARG A 346 -27.56 -26.94 34.47
C ARG A 346 -28.60 -27.30 33.37
N ARG A 347 -28.13 -28.06 32.38
CA ARG A 347 -28.58 -29.38 31.85
C ARG A 347 -30.10 -29.78 31.82
N ASN A 348 -30.60 -30.06 30.59
CA ASN A 348 -31.51 -31.13 30.05
C ASN A 348 -32.86 -31.46 30.74
N LYS A 349 -34.00 -31.83 30.11
CA LYS A 349 -34.55 -32.04 28.73
C LYS A 349 -36.09 -32.37 28.92
N PRO A 350 -36.83 -32.96 27.95
CA PRO A 350 -37.92 -32.41 27.11
C PRO A 350 -39.37 -32.75 27.54
N GLU A 351 -40.40 -32.16 26.92
CA GLU A 351 -41.61 -32.90 26.44
C GLU A 351 -42.61 -32.07 25.61
N ASN A 352 -43.37 -32.83 24.81
CA ASN A 352 -44.44 -32.52 23.85
C ASN A 352 -45.66 -31.78 24.43
N GLY A 353 -46.43 -31.12 23.54
CA GLY A 353 -47.90 -31.13 23.66
C GLY A 353 -48.67 -29.86 23.27
N THR A 354 -49.09 -29.80 22.01
CA THR A 354 -50.48 -29.52 21.54
C THR A 354 -51.36 -28.41 22.15
N GLY A 355 -51.82 -27.52 21.23
CA GLY A 355 -53.16 -26.88 21.23
C GLY A 355 -53.18 -25.44 21.78
N GLY A 356 -53.74 -24.42 21.13
CA GLY A 356 -54.51 -24.29 19.91
C GLY A 356 -55.25 -22.93 19.90
N LYS A 357 -55.42 -22.37 18.70
CA LYS A 357 -56.47 -21.46 18.22
C LYS A 357 -56.40 -19.92 18.45
N LYS A 358 -56.29 -19.26 17.28
CA LYS A 358 -57.00 -18.06 16.75
C LYS A 358 -56.48 -16.70 17.28
N HIS A 359 -56.20 -15.69 16.44
CA HIS A 359 -56.94 -15.20 15.29
C HIS A 359 -56.10 -14.29 14.36
N ARG A 360 -56.25 -14.50 13.03
CA ARG A 360 -56.39 -13.52 11.92
C ARG A 360 -55.31 -12.44 11.66
N GLY A 361 -54.72 -12.53 10.46
CA GLY A 361 -54.26 -11.38 9.67
C GLY A 361 -53.15 -11.71 8.67
N MET A 362 -53.52 -12.11 7.44
CA MET A 362 -52.69 -12.27 6.23
C MET A 362 -51.61 -11.17 6.09
N THR A 363 -50.31 -11.50 5.98
CA THR A 363 -49.48 -11.73 4.76
C THR A 363 -49.45 -10.51 3.81
N ASP A 364 -48.30 -9.91 3.51
CA ASP A 364 -47.35 -10.47 2.54
C ASP A 364 -45.87 -10.36 2.95
N GLU A 365 -45.15 -11.44 2.67
CA GLU A 365 -43.77 -11.74 3.03
C GLU A 365 -42.78 -11.08 2.04
N LEU A 366 -41.79 -10.39 2.61
CA LEU A 366 -40.51 -10.10 1.95
C LEU A 366 -39.59 -11.30 2.21
N SER A 367 -39.17 -11.97 1.14
CA SER A 367 -38.09 -12.96 1.18
C SER A 367 -36.76 -12.21 1.07
N ASP A 368 -36.07 -12.08 2.20
CA ASP A 368 -34.63 -11.86 2.26
C ASP A 368 -33.94 -13.17 1.86
N ASP A 369 -33.16 -13.15 0.79
CA ASP A 369 -32.11 -14.14 0.55
C ASP A 369 -30.75 -13.51 0.88
N ASP A 370 -30.21 -13.96 2.01
CA ASP A 370 -28.83 -13.79 2.44
C ASP A 370 -27.86 -14.47 1.45
N GLU A 371 -27.04 -13.70 0.73
CA GLU A 371 -25.77 -14.20 0.21
C GLU A 371 -24.58 -13.46 0.82
N GLN A 372 -23.74 -14.28 1.45
CA GLN A 372 -22.63 -13.96 2.31
C GLN A 372 -21.50 -13.23 1.55
N MET A 373 -21.07 -12.10 2.09
CA MET A 373 -19.82 -11.46 1.69
C MET A 373 -18.61 -12.27 2.16
N GLN A 374 -17.91 -12.92 1.23
CA GLN A 374 -16.55 -13.41 1.45
C GLN A 374 -15.53 -12.33 1.03
N MET A 375 -14.92 -11.71 2.03
CA MET A 375 -13.72 -10.90 1.88
C MET A 375 -12.50 -11.79 1.60
N GLY A 376 -11.77 -11.47 0.53
CA GLY A 376 -10.35 -11.82 0.40
C GLY A 376 -10.01 -12.69 -0.80
N ARG A 377 -9.47 -12.06 -1.86
CA ARG A 377 -8.26 -12.51 -2.56
C ARG A 377 -7.69 -11.40 -3.44
N ARG A 378 -6.38 -11.16 -3.24
CA ARG A 378 -5.45 -10.37 -4.06
C ARG A 378 -5.76 -10.50 -5.56
N GLY A 379 -5.83 -9.36 -6.25
CA GLY A 379 -5.93 -9.32 -7.71
C GLY A 379 -4.68 -9.93 -8.38
N PRO A 380 -4.83 -10.58 -9.54
CA PRO A 380 -3.71 -11.13 -10.27
C PRO A 380 -2.91 -10.00 -10.94
N ASP A 381 -1.60 -10.08 -10.74
CA ASP A 381 -0.56 -9.30 -11.39
C ASP A 381 -0.61 -9.56 -12.91
N MET A 382 -0.92 -8.54 -13.69
CA MET A 382 -0.98 -8.60 -15.16
C MET A 382 0.42 -8.34 -15.73
N ASN A 383 1.33 -9.28 -15.49
CA ASN A 383 2.62 -9.41 -16.17
C ASN A 383 2.96 -10.91 -16.19
N ASP A 384 2.52 -11.61 -17.23
CA ASP A 384 3.17 -12.82 -17.77
C ASP A 384 2.28 -13.43 -18.86
N GLU A 385 2.49 -13.05 -20.12
CA GLU A 385 2.17 -13.90 -21.27
C GLU A 385 2.75 -13.31 -22.56
N LEU A 386 4.00 -13.65 -22.87
CA LEU A 386 4.49 -13.85 -24.24
C LEU A 386 5.74 -14.73 -24.15
N ASP A 387 5.54 -16.05 -24.28
CA ASP A 387 6.48 -16.99 -24.92
C ASP A 387 5.89 -18.41 -24.84
N ALA A 388 4.94 -18.71 -25.74
CA ALA A 388 4.51 -20.07 -26.02
C ALA A 388 5.20 -20.55 -27.30
N GLU A 389 6.33 -21.23 -27.12
CA GLU A 389 7.02 -21.98 -28.17
C GLU A 389 6.11 -23.12 -28.67
N MET A 390 5.79 -23.11 -29.96
CA MET A 390 5.26 -24.29 -30.65
C MET A 390 6.38 -25.31 -30.85
N ASP A 391 6.30 -26.46 -30.18
CA ASP A 391 7.11 -27.65 -30.47
C ASP A 391 6.45 -28.49 -31.59
N PRO A 392 7.09 -28.67 -32.76
CA PRO A 392 6.54 -29.46 -33.85
C PRO A 392 7.21 -30.85 -33.93
N ARG A 393 7.14 -31.67 -32.87
CA ARG A 393 7.57 -33.09 -32.95
C ARG A 393 6.72 -34.04 -32.12
N ARG A 394 5.57 -34.47 -32.65
CA ARG A 394 4.97 -35.77 -32.28
C ARG A 394 4.10 -36.35 -33.39
N ILE A 395 4.76 -36.99 -34.36
CA ILE A 395 4.15 -37.94 -35.28
C ILE A 395 4.82 -39.31 -35.05
N GLY A 396 4.01 -40.32 -34.71
CA GLY A 396 4.25 -41.71 -35.13
C GLY A 396 4.69 -42.74 -34.07
N ALA A 397 3.73 -43.61 -33.68
CA ALA A 397 3.82 -45.05 -33.37
C ALA A 397 2.70 -45.37 -32.35
N GLY A 398 1.69 -46.20 -32.55
CA GLY A 398 1.57 -47.45 -33.29
C GLY A 398 1.11 -48.52 -32.30
N ASN A 399 -0.18 -48.93 -32.29
CA ASN A 399 -0.57 -50.25 -31.77
C ASN A 399 -1.95 -50.73 -32.27
N VAL A 400 -1.88 -51.66 -33.23
CA VAL A 400 -2.58 -52.96 -33.35
C VAL A 400 -4.02 -53.12 -32.81
N GLY A 401 -4.96 -53.25 -33.76
CA GLY A 401 -5.76 -54.47 -33.91
C GLY A 401 -7.12 -54.59 -33.17
N ARG A 402 -8.22 -54.46 -33.92
CA ARG A 402 -9.35 -55.41 -33.96
C ARG A 402 -10.40 -54.99 -35.02
N ARG A 403 -10.59 -55.85 -36.03
CA ARG A 403 -11.81 -56.00 -36.85
C ARG A 403 -12.80 -56.92 -36.10
N PRO A 404 -14.13 -56.95 -36.37
CA PRO A 404 -14.75 -57.26 -37.67
C PRO A 404 -16.14 -56.56 -37.88
N PRO A 405 -17.12 -57.08 -38.67
CA PRO A 405 -17.22 -56.97 -40.13
C PRO A 405 -18.53 -56.31 -40.63
N SER A 406 -18.63 -56.22 -41.96
CA SER A 406 -19.68 -55.71 -42.84
C SER A 406 -21.05 -56.42 -42.80
N ALA A 407 -22.14 -55.66 -42.98
CA ALA A 407 -23.42 -56.11 -43.57
C ALA A 407 -24.20 -54.87 -44.07
N SER A 408 -24.25 -54.63 -45.39
CA SER A 408 -25.39 -54.91 -46.31
C SER A 408 -26.59 -53.97 -46.13
N GLY A 409 -26.96 -53.30 -47.22
CA GLY A 409 -27.88 -52.16 -47.20
C GLY A 409 -29.36 -52.51 -47.15
N GLN A 410 -30.19 -51.46 -47.08
CA GLN A 410 -31.43 -51.35 -47.85
C GLN A 410 -31.99 -49.91 -47.78
N ARG A 411 -32.27 -49.39 -48.98
CA ARG A 411 -33.06 -48.19 -49.28
C ARG A 411 -34.39 -48.19 -48.52
N ARG A 412 -34.80 -47.02 -48.01
CA ARG A 412 -36.21 -46.57 -48.06
C ARG A 412 -36.30 -45.06 -48.27
N GLN A 413 -36.92 -44.70 -49.41
CA GLN A 413 -37.45 -43.39 -49.72
C GLN A 413 -38.56 -43.02 -48.73
N ARG A 414 -38.61 -41.76 -48.30
CA ARG A 414 -39.84 -41.12 -47.82
C ARG A 414 -39.97 -39.74 -48.46
N GLN A 415 -41.07 -39.59 -49.18
CA GLN A 415 -41.52 -38.40 -49.88
C GLN A 415 -41.99 -37.34 -48.88
N GLN A 416 -41.73 -36.07 -49.21
CA GLN A 416 -42.29 -34.89 -48.55
C GLN A 416 -43.72 -34.63 -49.06
N PRO A 417 -44.66 -34.14 -48.22
CA PRO A 417 -45.96 -33.70 -48.69
C PRO A 417 -45.92 -32.25 -49.21
N GLN A 418 -46.63 -32.06 -50.31
CA GLN A 418 -46.83 -30.82 -51.07
C GLN A 418 -47.53 -29.74 -50.26
N GLN A 419 -47.04 -28.51 -50.33
CA GLN A 419 -47.78 -27.31 -49.96
C GLN A 419 -48.56 -26.80 -51.18
N ARG A 420 -49.82 -26.42 -50.95
CA ARG A 420 -50.75 -25.88 -51.95
C ARG A 420 -50.40 -24.41 -52.22
N GLU A 421 -50.15 -24.09 -53.48
CA GLU A 421 -50.25 -22.73 -54.00
C GLU A 421 -51.72 -22.40 -54.29
N THR A 422 -52.17 -21.24 -53.83
CA THR A 422 -53.40 -20.59 -54.25
C THR A 422 -53.02 -19.43 -55.16
N TYR A 423 -53.55 -19.45 -56.38
CA TYR A 423 -53.47 -18.35 -57.34
C TYR A 423 -54.73 -17.48 -57.22
N ASP A 424 -54.47 -16.17 -57.19
CA ASP A 424 -55.16 -15.03 -57.81
C ASP A 424 -56.69 -14.91 -57.80
N ASP A 425 -57.15 -13.74 -57.35
CA ASP A 425 -58.16 -12.97 -58.06
C ASP A 425 -57.86 -11.46 -57.91
N ASP A 426 -58.08 -10.76 -59.01
CA ASP A 426 -57.74 -9.38 -59.36
C ASP A 426 -58.51 -8.31 -58.55
N GLU A 427 -58.01 -7.06 -58.56
CA GLU A 427 -58.71 -5.93 -59.20
C GLU A 427 -57.95 -4.58 -59.08
N ASP A 428 -57.88 -3.91 -60.23
CA ASP A 428 -57.45 -2.52 -60.44
C ASP A 428 -58.38 -1.50 -59.76
N PHE A 429 -57.79 -0.47 -59.10
CA PHE A 429 -57.96 0.99 -59.32
C PHE A 429 -57.44 1.82 -58.14
#